data_AF-A0A252DMR3-F1
#
_entry.id   AF-A0A252DMR3-F1
#
_cell.length_a   1.000
_cell.length_b   1.000
_cell.length_c   1.000
_cell.angle_alpha   90.00
_cell.angle_beta   90.00
_cell.angle_gamma   90.00
#
_symmetry.space_group_name_H-M   'P 1'
#
loop_
_entity.id
_entity.type
_entity.pdbx_description
1 polymer ?
#
loop_
_entity_poly.entity_id
_entity_poly.type
_entity_poly.pdbx_seq_one_letter_code
_entity_poly.pdbx_strand_id
1 'polypeptide(L)'
;MHTIISVPTVFTCKTPGSGWINLAQIRQLQFSPAGETFNDDLVVITWVNGDSQPFQGEDATAILQAWQDAQDRCNCTPEKL
;
A
#
# COMPACT_ATOMS: atom_id res chain seq x y z
N MET A 1 28.61 12.18 -11.60
CA MET A 1 27.63 12.02 -10.51
C MET A 1 26.27 11.89 -11.16
N HIS A 2 25.56 10.79 -10.94
CA HIS A 2 24.19 10.64 -11.43
C HIS A 2 23.26 10.97 -10.26
N THR A 3 22.50 12.06 -10.40
CA THR A 3 21.46 12.40 -9.43
C THR A 3 20.19 11.70 -9.88
N ILE A 4 19.79 10.68 -9.13
CA ILE A 4 18.50 10.03 -9.33
C ILE A 4 17.46 10.89 -8.61
N ILE A 5 16.64 11.60 -9.37
CA ILE A 5 15.49 12.33 -8.85
C ILE A 5 14.28 11.40 -8.97
N SER A 6 14.01 10.66 -7.89
CA SER A 6 12.79 9.88 -7.77
C SER A 6 11.65 10.84 -7.41
N VAL A 7 10.78 11.15 -8.36
CA VAL A 7 9.50 11.80 -8.03
C VAL A 7 8.75 10.86 -7.10
N PRO A 8 8.23 11.31 -5.94
CA PRO A 8 7.39 10.48 -5.09
C PRO A 8 6.13 10.18 -5.88
N THR A 9 6.12 9.06 -6.56
CA THR A 9 4.92 8.51 -7.17
C THR A 9 3.91 8.38 -6.05
N VAL A 10 2.70 8.86 -6.30
CA VAL A 10 1.53 8.85 -5.38
C VAL A 10 1.20 7.45 -4.82
N PHE A 11 1.91 6.44 -5.31
CA PHE A 11 1.73 5.02 -5.09
C PHE A 11 2.94 4.38 -4.41
N THR A 12 3.73 5.07 -3.58
CA THR A 12 4.78 4.43 -2.76
C THR A 12 4.51 4.60 -1.27
N CYS A 13 4.55 3.50 -0.53
CA CYS A 13 4.41 3.47 0.93
C CYS A 13 5.75 3.06 1.56
N LYS A 14 6.16 3.74 2.64
CA LYS A 14 7.29 3.30 3.46
C LYS A 14 6.74 2.52 4.64
N THR A 15 7.04 1.23 4.67
CA THR A 15 6.76 0.37 5.82
C THR A 15 7.90 0.44 6.84
N PRO A 16 7.60 0.42 8.15
CA PRO A 16 8.62 0.39 9.20
C PRO A 16 9.59 -0.79 9.11
N GLY A 17 9.09 -2.00 8.86
CA GLY A 17 9.88 -3.24 8.84
C GLY A 17 10.31 -3.69 7.45
N SER A 18 9.48 -3.48 6.44
CA SER A 18 9.66 -4.08 5.10
C SER A 18 10.19 -3.11 4.03
N GLY A 19 10.52 -1.87 4.40
CA GLY A 19 11.07 -0.87 3.48
C GLY A 19 10.03 -0.23 2.57
N TRP A 20 10.41 0.17 1.36
CA TRP A 20 9.52 0.86 0.42
C TRP A 20 8.72 -0.12 -0.43
N ILE A 21 7.40 0.04 -0.42
CA ILE A 21 6.44 -0.73 -1.23
C ILE A 21 5.89 0.15 -2.35
N ASN A 22 5.84 -0.39 -3.57
CA ASN A 22 5.19 0.24 -4.71
C ASN A 22 3.73 -0.23 -4.80
N LEU A 23 2.81 0.59 -4.33
CA LEU A 23 1.36 0.38 -4.39
C LEU A 23 0.83 0.24 -5.82
N ALA A 24 1.51 0.80 -6.84
CA ALA A 24 1.07 0.65 -8.23
C ALA A 24 1.24 -0.78 -8.78
N GLN A 25 2.01 -1.63 -8.09
CA GLN A 25 2.18 -3.04 -8.43
C GLN A 25 1.19 -3.93 -7.67
N ILE A 26 0.35 -3.36 -6.80
CA ILE A 26 -0.68 -4.09 -6.08
C ILE A 26 -1.87 -4.27 -7.01
N ARG A 27 -2.26 -5.52 -7.22
CA ARG A 27 -3.50 -5.88 -7.92
C ARG A 27 -4.69 -5.90 -6.98
N GLN A 28 -4.49 -6.45 -5.78
CA GLN A 28 -5.54 -6.59 -4.77
C GLN A 28 -4.94 -6.48 -3.38
N LEU A 29 -5.70 -5.87 -2.46
CA LEU A 29 -5.36 -5.77 -1.05
C LEU A 29 -6.49 -6.42 -0.24
N GLN A 30 -6.14 -7.34 0.65
CA GLN A 30 -7.07 -7.94 1.60
C GLN A 30 -6.68 -7.53 3.00
N PHE A 31 -7.62 -6.99 3.76
CA PHE A 31 -7.42 -6.58 5.14
C PHE A 31 -8.19 -7.50 6.08
N SER A 32 -7.50 -7.99 7.11
CA SER A 32 -8.10 -8.70 8.23
C SER A 32 -7.70 -7.98 9.51
N PRO A 33 -8.64 -7.33 10.21
CA PRO A 33 -8.32 -6.62 11.44
C PRO A 33 -7.91 -7.60 12.55
N ALA A 34 -7.14 -7.10 13.51
CA ALA A 34 -6.84 -7.82 14.74
C ALA A 34 -8.14 -8.25 15.43
N GLY A 35 -8.17 -9.48 15.94
CA GLY A 35 -9.36 -10.07 16.53
C GLY A 35 -9.10 -11.47 17.08
N GLU A 36 -10.14 -12.28 17.27
CA GLU A 36 -9.98 -13.61 17.89
C GLU A 36 -9.06 -14.56 17.09
N THR A 37 -8.90 -14.33 15.78
CA THR A 37 -8.07 -15.18 14.90
C THR A 37 -6.66 -14.62 14.66
N PHE A 38 -6.44 -13.31 14.79
CA PHE A 38 -5.16 -12.65 14.52
C PHE A 38 -4.81 -11.69 15.65
N ASN A 39 -3.61 -11.82 16.22
CA ASN A 39 -3.14 -10.94 17.28
C ASN A 39 -2.91 -9.50 16.80
N ASP A 40 -2.58 -9.33 15.52
CA ASP A 40 -2.29 -8.05 14.88
C ASP A 40 -3.08 -7.92 13.58
N ASP A 41 -3.24 -6.66 13.12
CA ASP A 41 -3.78 -6.36 11.80
C ASP A 41 -2.96 -7.07 10.72
N LEU A 42 -3.64 -7.74 9.79
CA LEU A 42 -3.04 -8.46 8.68
C LEU A 42 -3.50 -7.85 7.36
N VAL A 43 -2.53 -7.53 6.51
CA VAL A 43 -2.76 -7.16 5.11
C VAL A 43 -2.10 -8.18 4.22
N VAL A 44 -2.87 -8.77 3.30
CA VAL A 44 -2.33 -9.61 2.23
C VAL A 44 -2.41 -8.82 0.93
N ILE A 45 -1.24 -8.50 0.39
CA ILE A 45 -1.10 -7.91 -0.94
C ILE A 45 -1.03 -9.04 -1.95
N THR A 46 -1.88 -9.00 -2.97
CA THR A 46 -1.68 -9.75 -4.21
C THR A 46 -1.11 -8.80 -5.26
N TRP A 47 0.07 -9.10 -5.75
CA TRP A 47 0.79 -8.31 -6.75
C TRP A 47 0.24 -8.57 -8.17
N VAL A 48 0.58 -7.71 -9.12
CA VAL A 48 0.19 -7.86 -10.54
C VAL A 48 0.67 -9.16 -11.19
N ASN A 49 1.77 -9.73 -10.71
CA ASN A 49 2.29 -11.02 -11.17
C ASN A 49 1.54 -12.23 -10.57
N GLY A 50 0.59 -11.99 -9.67
CA GLY A 50 -0.21 -13.03 -9.00
C GLY A 50 0.37 -13.54 -7.68
N ASP A 51 1.60 -13.15 -7.33
CA ASP A 51 2.19 -13.50 -6.04
C ASP A 51 1.44 -12.81 -4.90
N SER A 52 1.32 -13.48 -3.76
CA SER A 52 0.70 -12.93 -2.55
C SER A 52 1.72 -12.82 -1.42
N GLN A 53 1.72 -11.68 -0.73
CA GLN A 53 2.63 -11.41 0.38
C GLN A 53 1.86 -10.85 1.60
N PRO A 54 1.99 -11.48 2.78
CA PRO A 54 1.38 -10.99 4.01
C PRO A 54 2.26 -9.92 4.70
N PHE A 55 1.62 -8.93 5.30
CA PHE A 55 2.18 -7.88 6.15
C PHE A 55 1.36 -7.78 7.43
N GLN A 56 2.00 -7.60 8.57
CA GLN A 56 1.34 -7.61 9.88
C GLN A 56 1.70 -6.38 10.71
N GLY A 57 0.86 -6.05 11.68
CA GLY A 57 1.11 -4.98 12.65
C GLY A 57 1.32 -3.63 12.00
N GLU A 58 2.37 -2.91 12.38
CA GLU A 58 2.64 -1.54 11.90
C GLU A 58 2.80 -1.45 10.38
N ASP A 59 3.37 -2.49 9.74
CA ASP A 59 3.50 -2.56 8.28
C ASP A 59 2.12 -2.63 7.63
N ALA A 60 1.20 -3.44 8.18
CA ALA A 60 -0.17 -3.56 7.69
C ALA A 60 -0.91 -2.22 7.80
N THR A 61 -0.82 -1.55 8.94
CA THR A 61 -1.43 -0.23 9.17
C THR A 61 -0.88 0.82 8.20
N ALA A 62 0.45 0.87 8.01
CA ALA A 62 1.08 1.82 7.09
C ALA A 62 0.65 1.62 5.63
N ILE A 63 0.53 0.36 5.20
CA ILE A 63 0.06 0.02 3.85
C ILE A 63 -1.39 0.44 3.67
N LEU A 64 -2.27 0.18 4.64
CA LEU A 64 -3.68 0.55 4.58
C LEU A 64 -3.88 2.06 4.48
N GLN A 65 -3.17 2.83 5.31
CA GLN A 65 -3.24 4.28 5.28
C GLN A 65 -2.81 4.82 3.91
N ALA A 66 -1.65 4.38 3.41
CA ALA A 66 -1.15 4.84 2.13
C ALA A 66 -2.04 4.41 0.94
N TRP A 67 -2.70 3.26 1.04
CA TRP A 67 -3.67 2.80 0.03
C TRP A 67 -4.92 3.67 -0.01
N GLN A 68 -5.47 4.03 1.16
CA GLN A 68 -6.61 4.95 1.27
C GLN A 68 -6.24 6.34 0.75
N ASP A 69 -5.09 6.88 1.16
CA ASP A 69 -4.59 8.18 0.69
C ASP A 69 -4.42 8.19 -0.85
N ALA A 70 -3.93 7.09 -1.44
CA ALA A 70 -3.80 6.96 -2.88
C ALA A 70 -5.16 6.89 -3.58
N GLN A 71 -6.14 6.19 -3.00
CA GLN A 71 -7.50 6.13 -3.53
C GLN A 71 -8.17 7.50 -3.51
N ASP A 72 -8.05 8.25 -2.41
CA ASP A 72 -8.63 9.58 -2.26
C ASP A 72 -8.02 10.58 -3.25
N ARG A 73 -6.70 10.52 -3.45
CA ARG A 73 -6.00 11.38 -4.42
C ARG A 73 -6.33 11.03 -5.88
N CYS A 74 -6.59 9.75 -6.17
CA CYS A 74 -7.07 9.32 -7.50
C CYS A 74 -8.53 9.72 -7.74
N ASN A 75 -9.34 9.88 -6.69
CA ASN A 75 -10.72 10.33 -6.76
C ASN A 75 -10.88 11.85 -6.97
N CYS A 76 -9.80 12.59 -7.26
CA CYS A 76 -9.89 13.91 -7.86
C CYS A 76 -10.50 13.78 -9.27
N THR A 77 -11.83 13.90 -9.35
CA THR A 77 -12.62 14.07 -10.57
C THR A 77 -11.97 15.04 -11.56
N PRO A 78 -11.99 14.76 -12.89
CA PRO A 78 -11.90 15.81 -13.87
C PRO A 78 -13.12 16.74 -13.67
N GLU A 79 -12.88 18.02 -13.43
CA GLU A 79 -13.92 19.04 -13.53
C GLU A 79 -14.62 18.86 -14.88
N LYS A 80 -15.94 18.62 -14.82
CA LYS A 80 -16.82 18.58 -15.99
C LYS A 80 -16.56 19.82 -16.86
N LEU A 81 -16.14 19.60 -18.11
CA LEU A 81 -16.31 20.54 -19.21
C LEU A 81 -17.54 20.15 -20.02
#